data_AF-A0A5N6RKG3-F1
#
_entry.id   AF-A0A5N6RKG3-F1
#
_cell.length_a   1.000
_cell.length_b   1.000
_cell.length_c   1.000
_cell.angle_alpha   90.00
_cell.angle_beta   90.00
_cell.angle_gamma   90.00
#
_symmetry.space_group_name_H-M   'P 1'
#
loop_
_entity.id
_entity.type
_entity.pdbx_description
1 polymer ?
#
loop_
_entity_poly.entity_id
_entity_poly.type
_entity_poly.pdbx_seq_one_letter_code
_entity_poly.pdbx_strand_id
1 'polypeptide(L)'
;MALTRSMMRRAAVAWQKGAGNRIPTTRVVNTAMNDNCPILISPSLVSLDLPEIWPTNSTTHDFPLTCKCSDEQTAAIIDGKSIADEIMLRISCEVRRMKESIGKVPGLAVILVGQRRDSQTYVRNKIKACEEAGIKSLITELPDNCEDDEVLNALSRFNKEPSVHGILVQLPLPQHLNVGKILDLLSLEKDVDGFHPLNMGNLAMRGREPLFIPCTPKGCIELLIRSGLEIMGKKAVVIGRSNIVGLPTSLLLQRHHATVSIVHAFTRNPEQITCEADIVVAAAGVPNLVRGNWLKPGAVVIDVGTNPIEVVLDLPIIFAYCW
;
A
#
# COMPACT_ATOMS: atom_id res chain seq x y z
N MET A 1 -33.74 37.13 -32.86
CA MET A 1 -32.67 37.49 -33.83
C MET A 1 -31.41 36.78 -33.39
N ALA A 2 -31.13 35.60 -33.95
CA ALA A 2 -30.32 35.44 -35.16
C ALA A 2 -28.83 35.69 -34.84
N LEU A 3 -28.02 34.62 -34.77
CA LEU A 3 -27.01 34.22 -35.78
C LEU A 3 -25.73 35.09 -35.67
N THR A 4 -24.47 34.64 -35.72
CA THR A 4 -23.76 33.35 -35.74
C THR A 4 -22.25 33.69 -35.82
N ARG A 5 -21.41 32.78 -35.30
CA ARG A 5 -20.10 32.30 -35.83
C ARG A 5 -19.07 33.27 -36.46
N SER A 6 -17.83 33.12 -35.95
CA SER A 6 -16.62 32.85 -36.75
C SER A 6 -15.50 32.41 -35.78
N MET A 7 -15.18 31.12 -35.60
CA MET A 7 -14.29 30.26 -36.41
C MET A 7 -12.97 30.91 -36.84
N MET A 8 -11.90 30.64 -36.08
CA MET A 8 -10.55 30.54 -36.64
C MET A 8 -9.95 29.19 -36.29
N ARG A 9 -10.03 28.29 -37.26
CA ARG A 9 -9.22 27.06 -37.36
C ARG A 9 -7.80 27.46 -37.74
N ARG A 10 -6.79 26.83 -37.14
CA ARG A 10 -5.53 26.53 -37.83
C ARG A 10 -5.27 25.04 -37.69
N ALA A 11 -5.17 24.38 -38.84
CA ALA A 11 -4.77 22.99 -38.99
C ALA A 11 -3.73 22.92 -40.12
N ALA A 12 -2.91 21.87 -40.04
CA ALA A 12 -1.93 21.36 -41.02
C ALA A 12 -0.58 22.12 -41.05
N VAL A 13 0.58 21.47 -41.22
CA VAL A 13 0.89 20.37 -42.14
C VAL A 13 1.95 19.40 -41.57
N ALA A 14 1.82 18.15 -42.00
CA ALA A 14 2.65 16.98 -41.75
C ALA A 14 4.05 17.04 -42.41
N TRP A 15 5.00 16.30 -41.84
CA TRP A 15 6.14 15.74 -42.57
C TRP A 15 6.24 14.24 -42.28
N GLN A 16 6.03 13.43 -43.32
CA GLN A 16 6.30 11.99 -43.35
C GLN A 16 7.68 11.76 -43.98
N LYS A 17 8.51 10.90 -43.35
CA LYS A 17 9.21 9.77 -44.00
C LYS A 17 10.05 9.02 -42.97
N GLY A 18 10.02 7.69 -43.05
CA GLY A 18 11.03 6.81 -42.43
C GLY A 18 10.43 5.58 -41.74
N ALA A 19 10.16 4.54 -42.52
CA ALA A 19 9.77 3.23 -42.01
C ALA A 19 10.91 2.57 -41.22
N GLY A 20 10.62 2.08 -40.01
CA GLY A 20 11.52 1.32 -39.17
C GLY A 20 10.71 0.46 -38.20
N ASN A 21 10.90 -0.85 -38.31
CA ASN A 21 10.14 -1.90 -37.64
C ASN A 21 10.47 -1.98 -36.13
N ARG A 22 9.44 -2.18 -35.28
CA ARG A 22 9.37 -2.99 -34.03
C ARG A 22 9.03 -2.31 -32.67
N ILE A 23 8.14 -3.06 -31.98
CA ILE A 23 7.71 -3.12 -30.56
C ILE A 23 6.63 -2.10 -30.13
N PRO A 24 5.42 -2.55 -29.71
CA PRO A 24 4.37 -1.65 -29.27
C PRO A 24 4.60 -1.23 -27.80
N THR A 25 5.03 0.02 -27.62
CA THR A 25 5.03 0.74 -26.35
C THR A 25 3.61 1.13 -25.92
N THR A 26 3.31 0.84 -24.65
CA THR A 26 2.36 1.54 -23.76
C THR A 26 1.00 1.96 -24.35
N ARG A 27 -0.04 1.17 -24.03
CA ARG A 27 -1.44 1.62 -24.08
C ARG A 27 -1.64 2.75 -23.06
N VAL A 28 -1.56 3.99 -23.51
CA VAL A 28 -2.18 5.12 -22.84
C VAL A 28 -3.69 4.96 -22.99
N VAL A 29 -4.38 4.62 -21.91
CA VAL A 29 -5.84 4.56 -21.87
C VAL A 29 -6.34 6.00 -21.69
N ASN A 30 -6.76 6.62 -22.79
CA ASN A 30 -7.61 7.80 -22.75
C ASN A 30 -9.01 7.36 -22.30
N THR A 31 -9.37 7.61 -21.05
CA THR A 31 -10.73 7.40 -20.57
C THR A 31 -11.51 8.71 -20.67
N ALA A 32 -12.43 8.77 -21.64
CA ALA A 32 -13.56 9.69 -21.59
C ALA A 32 -14.37 9.42 -20.31
N MET A 33 -14.84 10.48 -19.65
CA MET A 33 -15.72 10.38 -18.48
C MET A 33 -16.98 9.61 -18.85
N ASN A 34 -17.09 8.40 -18.32
CA ASN A 34 -18.26 7.55 -18.40
C ASN A 34 -18.66 7.25 -16.95
N ASP A 35 -19.95 7.35 -16.61
CA ASP A 35 -20.52 7.24 -15.25
C ASP A 35 -20.34 5.87 -14.56
N ASN A 36 -19.52 5.00 -15.12
CA ASN A 36 -19.07 3.78 -14.46
C ASN A 36 -17.71 4.09 -13.81
N CYS A 37 -17.69 4.32 -12.50
CA CYS A 37 -16.46 4.32 -11.70
C CYS A 37 -16.22 2.91 -11.14
N PRO A 38 -15.74 1.92 -11.92
CA PRO A 38 -15.47 0.61 -11.38
C PRO A 38 -14.46 0.72 -10.23
N ILE A 39 -14.66 -0.09 -9.19
CA ILE A 39 -13.70 -0.24 -8.09
C ILE A 39 -12.31 -0.47 -8.71
N LEU A 40 -11.31 0.29 -8.25
CA LEU A 40 -9.92 0.01 -8.60
C LEU A 40 -9.52 -1.28 -7.90
N ILE A 41 -9.60 -2.37 -8.65
CA ILE A 41 -9.13 -3.68 -8.21
C ILE A 41 -7.70 -3.83 -8.72
N SER A 42 -6.74 -3.85 -7.80
CA SER A 42 -5.36 -4.26 -8.11
C SER A 42 -5.41 -5.64 -8.80
N PRO A 43 -4.58 -5.90 -9.82
CA PRO A 43 -4.52 -7.24 -10.43
C PRO A 43 -4.32 -8.32 -9.35
N SER A 44 -4.91 -9.49 -9.56
CA SER A 44 -4.69 -10.65 -8.68
C SER A 44 -3.18 -10.95 -8.60
N LEU A 45 -2.67 -11.28 -7.42
CA LEU A 45 -1.28 -11.66 -7.24
C LEU A 45 -0.90 -12.89 -8.07
N VAL A 46 -1.83 -13.84 -8.24
CA VAL A 46 -1.62 -15.00 -9.14
C VAL A 46 -1.39 -14.55 -10.59
N SER A 47 -1.98 -13.44 -11.04
CA SER A 47 -1.71 -12.90 -12.38
C SER A 47 -0.27 -12.39 -12.55
N LEU A 48 0.45 -12.16 -11.45
CA LEU A 48 1.86 -11.78 -11.45
C LEU A 48 2.79 -13.01 -11.51
N ASP A 49 2.30 -14.25 -11.39
CA ASP A 49 3.14 -15.45 -11.39
C ASP A 49 3.73 -15.74 -12.77
N LEU A 50 4.96 -15.24 -13.01
CA LEU A 50 5.73 -15.53 -14.22
C LEU A 50 6.50 -16.86 -14.13
N PRO A 51 6.66 -17.64 -15.21
CA PRO A 51 7.43 -18.88 -15.19
C PRO A 51 8.86 -18.66 -14.67
N GLU A 52 9.32 -19.53 -13.78
CA GLU A 52 10.70 -19.48 -13.27
C GLU A 52 11.63 -20.26 -14.18
N ILE A 53 11.98 -19.65 -15.32
CA ILE A 53 12.84 -20.24 -16.33
C ILE A 53 14.22 -19.58 -16.23
N TRP A 54 15.19 -20.33 -15.72
CA TRP A 54 16.58 -19.92 -15.72
C TRP A 54 17.21 -20.32 -17.07
N PRO A 55 17.59 -19.37 -17.96
CA PRO A 55 18.21 -19.72 -19.22
C PRO A 55 19.56 -20.40 -18.97
N THR A 56 19.81 -21.53 -19.63
CA THR A 56 21.03 -22.33 -19.47
C THR A 56 22.29 -21.69 -20.08
N ASN A 57 22.13 -20.65 -20.90
CA ASN A 57 23.23 -19.87 -21.47
C ASN A 57 23.15 -18.43 -20.97
N SER A 58 23.96 -18.08 -19.96
CA SER A 58 24.03 -16.73 -19.43
C SER A 58 24.69 -15.79 -20.44
N THR A 59 23.91 -15.16 -21.29
CA THR A 59 24.26 -13.80 -21.72
C THR A 59 23.71 -12.90 -20.64
N THR A 60 24.60 -12.26 -19.88
CA THR A 60 24.24 -11.21 -18.94
C THR A 60 23.45 -10.16 -19.72
N HIS A 61 22.16 -10.07 -19.48
CA HIS A 61 21.39 -8.91 -19.90
C HIS A 61 21.82 -7.76 -18.99
N ASP A 62 22.92 -7.11 -19.37
CA ASP A 62 23.28 -5.81 -18.82
C ASP A 62 22.14 -4.85 -19.18
N PHE A 63 21.27 -4.57 -18.23
CA PHE A 63 20.39 -3.42 -18.33
C PHE A 63 21.29 -2.18 -18.40
N PRO A 64 21.21 -1.35 -19.46
CA PRO A 64 22.08 -0.20 -19.58
C PRO A 64 21.80 0.78 -18.44
N LEU A 65 22.66 0.77 -17.42
CA LEU A 65 22.76 1.82 -16.42
C LEU A 65 23.35 3.05 -17.10
N THR A 66 22.50 3.83 -17.74
CA THR A 66 22.82 5.20 -18.13
C THR A 66 22.09 6.16 -17.20
N CYS A 67 22.60 6.31 -15.98
CA CYS A 67 22.26 7.48 -15.18
C CYS A 67 23.31 8.55 -15.50
N LYS A 68 23.00 9.40 -16.48
CA LYS A 68 23.71 10.69 -16.60
C LYS A 68 23.26 11.51 -15.39
N CYS A 69 24.15 11.68 -14.43
CA CYS A 69 23.98 12.66 -13.38
C CYS A 69 24.18 14.03 -14.02
N SER A 70 23.08 14.74 -14.26
CA SER A 70 23.09 16.15 -14.64
C SER A 70 22.07 16.89 -13.77
N ASP A 71 22.61 17.82 -13.00
CA ASP A 71 22.00 18.95 -12.31
C ASP A 71 20.97 18.67 -11.19
N GLU A 72 20.93 19.62 -10.27
CA GLU A 72 20.14 19.70 -9.04
C GLU A 72 18.66 19.36 -9.24
N GLN A 73 18.34 18.07 -9.29
CA GLN A 73 16.96 17.62 -9.37
C GLN A 73 16.50 17.25 -7.95
N THR A 74 15.66 18.12 -7.39
CA THR A 74 14.92 17.85 -6.15
C THR A 74 14.13 16.55 -6.31
N ALA A 75 14.11 15.71 -5.28
CA ALA A 75 13.36 14.46 -5.30
C ALA A 75 11.89 14.68 -5.65
N ALA A 76 11.32 13.82 -6.49
CA ALA A 76 9.90 13.84 -6.78
C ALA A 76 9.12 13.32 -5.54
N ILE A 77 8.09 14.04 -5.14
CA ILE A 77 7.24 13.66 -4.00
C ILE A 77 6.20 12.65 -4.48
N ILE A 78 6.10 11.52 -3.79
CA ILE A 78 4.96 10.60 -3.92
C ILE A 78 3.81 11.17 -3.09
N ASP A 79 2.82 11.76 -3.77
CA ASP A 79 1.65 12.34 -3.11
C ASP A 79 0.63 11.26 -2.72
N GLY A 80 0.86 10.64 -1.57
CA GLY A 80 -0.02 9.61 -1.03
C GLY A 80 -1.43 10.09 -0.75
N LYS A 81 -1.59 11.35 -0.37
CA LYS A 81 -2.90 11.96 -0.10
C LYS A 81 -3.73 12.06 -1.37
N SER A 82 -3.17 12.59 -2.45
CA SER A 82 -3.89 12.67 -3.73
C SER A 82 -4.29 11.28 -4.23
N ILE A 83 -3.44 10.28 -4.05
CA ILE A 83 -3.73 8.88 -4.41
C ILE A 83 -4.87 8.33 -3.54
N ALA A 84 -4.85 8.58 -2.22
CA ALA A 84 -5.88 8.15 -1.29
C ALA A 84 -7.23 8.81 -1.60
N ASP A 85 -7.26 10.10 -1.91
CA ASP A 85 -8.46 10.85 -2.28
C ASP A 85 -9.12 10.27 -3.55
N GLU A 86 -8.31 9.90 -4.56
CA GLU A 86 -8.80 9.25 -5.77
C GLU A 86 -9.42 7.88 -5.47
N ILE A 87 -8.76 7.07 -4.64
CA ILE A 87 -9.27 5.76 -4.20
C ILE A 87 -10.58 5.92 -3.43
N MET A 88 -10.62 6.87 -2.49
CA MET A 88 -11.78 7.15 -1.64
C MET A 88 -12.99 7.55 -2.48
N LEU A 89 -12.79 8.43 -3.47
CA LEU A 89 -13.86 8.87 -4.36
C LEU A 89 -14.50 7.69 -5.11
N ARG A 90 -13.67 6.76 -5.63
CA ARG A 90 -14.17 5.58 -6.34
C ARG A 90 -14.88 4.59 -5.43
N ILE A 91 -14.34 4.34 -4.23
CA ILE A 91 -15.00 3.50 -3.22
C ILE A 91 -16.37 4.10 -2.86
N SER A 92 -16.43 5.41 -2.62
CA SER A 92 -17.67 6.11 -2.27
C SER A 92 -18.75 5.98 -3.36
N CYS A 93 -18.36 6.10 -4.63
CA CYS A 93 -19.27 5.89 -5.76
C CYS A 93 -19.82 4.46 -5.79
N GLU A 94 -19.00 3.45 -5.53
CA GLU A 94 -19.42 2.04 -5.58
C GLU A 94 -20.27 1.64 -4.37
N VAL A 95 -19.97 2.17 -3.18
CA VAL A 95 -20.84 2.00 -2.01
C VAL A 95 -22.20 2.66 -2.24
N ARG A 96 -22.23 3.84 -2.86
CA ARG A 96 -23.49 4.49 -3.26
C ARG A 96 -24.27 3.64 -4.24
N ARG A 97 -23.61 3.13 -5.29
CA ARG A 97 -24.22 2.23 -6.28
C ARG A 97 -24.78 0.96 -5.61
N MET A 98 -24.06 0.37 -4.66
CA MET A 98 -24.53 -0.80 -3.92
C MET A 98 -25.76 -0.48 -3.06
N LYS A 99 -25.78 0.69 -2.41
CA LYS A 99 -26.93 1.16 -1.64
C LYS A 99 -28.16 1.35 -2.53
N GLU A 100 -28.00 1.95 -3.70
CA GLU A 100 -29.10 2.21 -4.65
C GLU A 100 -29.63 0.92 -5.30
N SER A 101 -28.75 -0.02 -5.62
CA SER A 101 -29.12 -1.26 -6.33
C SER A 101 -29.68 -2.35 -5.42
N ILE A 102 -29.13 -2.55 -4.23
CA ILE A 102 -29.51 -3.66 -3.33
C ILE A 102 -29.91 -3.21 -1.91
N GLY A 103 -29.94 -1.91 -1.62
CA GLY A 103 -30.36 -1.38 -0.32
C GLY A 103 -29.37 -1.64 0.83
N LYS A 104 -28.17 -2.15 0.54
CA LYS A 104 -27.15 -2.52 1.53
C LYS A 104 -25.85 -1.73 1.31
N VAL A 105 -25.10 -1.54 2.39
CA VAL A 105 -23.75 -0.93 2.40
C VAL A 105 -22.79 -1.84 3.17
N PRO A 106 -21.48 -1.78 2.91
CA PRO A 106 -20.51 -2.55 3.68
C PRO A 106 -20.51 -2.10 5.15
N GLY A 107 -20.00 -2.97 6.01
CA GLY A 107 -19.93 -2.76 7.45
C GLY A 107 -18.57 -3.15 8.00
N LEU A 108 -17.91 -2.24 8.72
CA LEU A 108 -16.64 -2.45 9.39
C LEU A 108 -16.84 -2.43 10.91
N ALA A 109 -16.47 -3.50 11.60
CA ALA A 109 -16.36 -3.50 13.05
C ALA A 109 -14.92 -3.24 13.49
N VAL A 110 -14.73 -2.41 14.51
CA VAL A 110 -13.43 -2.06 15.06
C VAL A 110 -13.41 -2.40 16.54
N ILE A 111 -12.39 -3.12 16.98
CA ILE A 111 -12.11 -3.39 18.40
C ILE A 111 -10.89 -2.57 18.80
N LEU A 112 -11.09 -1.69 19.78
CA LEU A 112 -10.04 -0.87 20.38
C LEU A 112 -9.88 -1.27 21.84
N VAL A 113 -8.67 -1.66 22.23
CA VAL A 113 -8.34 -2.00 23.62
C VAL A 113 -7.43 -0.92 24.20
N GLY A 114 -7.77 -0.43 25.39
CA GLY A 114 -6.98 0.56 26.11
C GLY A 114 -7.17 1.99 25.63
N GLN A 115 -6.29 2.88 26.09
CA GLN A 115 -6.43 4.34 25.92
C GLN A 115 -5.20 4.98 25.24
N ARG A 116 -4.46 4.17 24.48
CA ARG A 116 -3.30 4.63 23.71
C ARG A 116 -3.70 5.70 22.69
N ARG A 117 -3.10 6.88 22.78
CA ARG A 117 -3.45 8.07 21.98
C ARG A 117 -3.24 7.86 20.47
N ASP A 118 -2.15 7.19 20.11
CA ASP A 118 -1.85 6.82 18.73
C ASP A 118 -2.96 5.89 18.20
N SER A 119 -3.25 4.78 18.89
CA SER A 119 -4.32 3.84 18.53
C SER A 119 -5.69 4.53 18.39
N GLN A 120 -6.06 5.43 19.30
CA GLN A 120 -7.31 6.20 19.20
C GLN A 120 -7.36 7.09 17.96
N THR A 121 -6.24 7.72 17.61
CA THR A 121 -6.14 8.56 16.41
C THR A 121 -6.28 7.71 15.14
N TYR A 122 -5.62 6.55 15.09
CA TYR A 122 -5.78 5.59 13.99
C TYR A 122 -7.23 5.15 13.83
N VAL A 123 -7.89 4.75 14.91
CA VAL A 123 -9.29 4.32 14.88
C VAL A 123 -10.19 5.45 14.43
N ARG A 124 -10.03 6.66 14.97
CA ARG A 124 -10.83 7.83 14.54
C ARG A 124 -10.69 8.09 13.04
N ASN A 125 -9.47 8.03 12.50
CA ASN A 125 -9.23 8.24 11.07
C ASN A 125 -9.89 7.14 10.22
N LYS A 126 -9.83 5.87 10.65
CA LYS A 126 -10.50 4.76 9.97
C LYS A 126 -12.02 4.93 9.95
N ILE A 127 -12.61 5.36 11.06
CA ILE A 127 -14.05 5.60 11.17
C ILE A 127 -14.48 6.75 10.28
N LYS A 128 -13.74 7.86 10.30
CA LYS A 128 -13.96 8.99 9.39
C LYS A 128 -13.88 8.55 7.92
N ALA A 129 -12.89 7.73 7.56
CA ALA A 129 -12.78 7.18 6.21
C ALA A 129 -13.97 6.28 5.83
N CYS A 130 -14.51 5.49 6.77
CA CYS A 130 -15.75 4.74 6.55
C CYS A 130 -16.94 5.67 6.29
N GLU A 131 -17.10 6.73 7.10
CA GLU A 131 -18.16 7.72 6.93
C GLU A 131 -18.08 8.42 5.56
N GLU A 132 -16.89 8.86 5.16
CA GLU A 132 -16.62 9.46 3.85
C GLU A 132 -16.96 8.50 2.69
N ALA A 133 -16.61 7.21 2.83
CA ALA A 133 -16.94 6.17 1.87
C ALA A 133 -18.42 5.74 1.87
N GLY A 134 -19.22 6.15 2.87
CA GLY A 134 -20.58 5.65 3.07
C GLY A 134 -20.67 4.23 3.63
N ILE A 135 -19.57 3.72 4.20
CA ILE A 135 -19.47 2.42 4.87
C ILE A 135 -19.98 2.57 6.31
N LYS A 136 -20.78 1.61 6.79
CA LYS A 136 -21.19 1.58 8.20
C LYS A 136 -20.03 1.14 9.07
N SER A 137 -19.82 1.81 10.19
CA SER A 137 -18.81 1.41 11.18
C SER A 137 -19.42 1.14 12.55
N LEU A 138 -18.89 0.13 13.24
CA LEU A 138 -19.23 -0.22 14.61
C LEU A 138 -17.93 -0.25 15.43
N ILE A 139 -17.95 0.26 16.65
CA ILE A 139 -16.77 0.28 17.52
C ILE A 139 -17.12 -0.42 18.83
N THR A 140 -16.23 -1.31 19.27
CA THR A 140 -16.19 -1.83 20.64
C THR A 140 -14.92 -1.32 21.28
N GLU A 141 -15.07 -0.52 22.34
CA GLU A 141 -13.95 -0.08 23.18
C GLU A 141 -13.90 -0.96 24.43
N LEU A 142 -12.71 -1.49 24.73
CA LEU A 142 -12.44 -2.31 25.92
C LEU A 142 -11.37 -1.62 26.76
N PRO A 143 -11.42 -1.75 28.10
CA PRO A 143 -10.43 -1.13 28.97
C PRO A 143 -9.06 -1.80 28.82
N ASP A 144 -8.00 -1.10 29.26
CA ASP A 144 -6.62 -1.58 29.13
C ASP A 144 -6.38 -2.88 29.92
N ASN A 145 -7.12 -3.11 31.00
CA ASN A 145 -7.04 -4.28 31.85
C ASN A 145 -8.05 -5.39 31.47
N CYS A 146 -8.65 -5.34 30.27
CA CYS A 146 -9.59 -6.37 29.85
C CYS A 146 -8.90 -7.74 29.73
N GLU A 147 -9.67 -8.80 29.89
CA GLU A 147 -9.18 -10.17 29.69
C GLU A 147 -9.27 -10.58 28.21
N ASP A 148 -8.49 -11.60 27.81
CA ASP A 148 -8.55 -12.15 26.45
C ASP A 148 -10.00 -12.50 26.06
N ASP A 149 -10.76 -13.10 26.98
CA ASP A 149 -12.11 -13.58 26.71
C ASP A 149 -13.08 -12.44 26.36
N GLU A 150 -12.88 -11.23 26.87
CA GLU A 150 -13.69 -10.06 26.50
C GLU A 150 -13.48 -9.67 25.03
N VAL A 151 -12.23 -9.69 24.57
CA VAL A 151 -11.87 -9.44 23.16
C VAL A 151 -12.42 -10.55 22.26
N LEU A 152 -12.26 -11.81 22.67
CA LEU A 152 -12.72 -12.98 21.90
C LEU A 152 -14.25 -13.03 21.81
N ASN A 153 -14.97 -12.59 22.84
CA ASN A 153 -16.43 -12.46 22.82
C ASN A 153 -16.89 -11.37 21.85
N ALA A 154 -16.23 -10.21 21.85
CA ALA A 154 -16.50 -9.14 20.90
C ALA A 154 -16.25 -9.59 19.44
N LEU A 155 -15.12 -10.26 19.19
CA LEU A 155 -14.80 -10.86 17.89
C LEU A 155 -15.84 -11.89 17.46
N SER A 156 -16.21 -12.82 18.34
CA SER A 156 -17.20 -13.86 18.06
C SER A 156 -18.56 -13.28 17.68
N ARG A 157 -18.97 -12.19 18.33
CA ARG A 157 -20.19 -11.45 17.98
C ARG A 157 -20.10 -10.87 16.57
N PHE A 158 -19.01 -10.18 16.24
CA PHE A 158 -18.84 -9.58 14.92
C PHE A 158 -18.64 -10.60 13.79
N ASN A 159 -17.99 -11.74 14.05
CA ASN A 159 -17.90 -12.85 13.10
C ASN A 159 -19.31 -13.35 12.70
N LYS A 160 -20.24 -13.42 13.64
CA LYS A 160 -21.62 -13.91 13.41
C LYS A 160 -22.57 -12.83 12.90
N GLU A 161 -22.23 -11.55 13.05
CA GLU A 161 -23.09 -10.43 12.65
C GLU A 161 -23.14 -10.28 11.11
N PRO A 162 -24.30 -10.49 10.46
CA PRO A 162 -24.40 -10.44 8.99
C PRO A 162 -24.23 -9.03 8.41
N SER A 163 -24.44 -7.98 9.20
CA SER A 163 -24.21 -6.59 8.76
C SER A 163 -22.72 -6.18 8.80
N VAL A 164 -21.87 -6.97 9.44
CA VAL A 164 -20.41 -6.77 9.52
C VAL A 164 -19.73 -7.63 8.47
N HIS A 165 -19.00 -6.98 7.57
CA HIS A 165 -18.31 -7.59 6.44
C HIS A 165 -16.78 -7.57 6.62
N GLY A 166 -16.29 -6.66 7.47
CA GLY A 166 -14.90 -6.59 7.87
C GLY A 166 -14.77 -6.33 9.36
N ILE A 167 -13.72 -6.85 9.97
CA ILE A 167 -13.41 -6.67 11.38
C ILE A 167 -11.94 -6.27 11.49
N LEU A 168 -11.69 -5.29 12.34
CA LEU A 168 -10.37 -4.75 12.61
C LEU A 168 -10.09 -4.79 14.12
N VAL A 169 -8.97 -5.37 14.51
CA VAL A 169 -8.45 -5.29 15.88
C VAL A 169 -7.30 -4.29 15.89
N GLN A 170 -7.47 -3.16 16.57
CA GLN A 170 -6.44 -2.12 16.56
C GLN A 170 -5.21 -2.57 17.35
N LEU A 171 -4.09 -2.71 16.66
CA LEU A 171 -2.78 -3.01 17.23
C LEU A 171 -2.00 -1.71 17.55
N PRO A 172 -1.02 -1.76 18.48
CA PRO A 172 -0.70 -2.91 19.35
C PRO A 172 -1.71 -3.06 20.50
N LEU A 173 -1.97 -4.31 20.88
CA LEU A 173 -2.72 -4.64 22.09
C LEU A 173 -1.84 -4.51 23.35
N PRO A 174 -2.44 -4.34 24.54
CA PRO A 174 -1.76 -4.52 25.81
C PRO A 174 -0.96 -5.82 25.90
N GLN A 175 0.18 -5.80 26.61
CA GLN A 175 1.16 -6.90 26.61
C GLN A 175 0.64 -8.21 27.21
N HIS A 176 -0.35 -8.15 28.10
CA HIS A 176 -0.93 -9.34 28.72
C HIS A 176 -1.91 -10.08 27.79
N LEU A 177 -2.35 -9.47 26.69
CA LEU A 177 -3.24 -10.09 25.72
C LEU A 177 -2.49 -10.93 24.70
N ASN A 178 -3.07 -12.07 24.35
CA ASN A 178 -2.49 -12.95 23.35
C ASN A 178 -2.96 -12.57 21.94
N VAL A 179 -2.17 -11.74 21.26
CA VAL A 179 -2.43 -11.29 19.88
C VAL A 179 -2.65 -12.47 18.92
N GLY A 180 -1.88 -13.55 19.06
CA GLY A 180 -2.01 -14.74 18.20
C GLY A 180 -3.38 -15.40 18.35
N LYS A 181 -3.80 -15.68 19.60
CA LYS A 181 -5.12 -16.23 19.92
C LYS A 181 -6.26 -15.36 19.37
N ILE A 182 -6.11 -14.04 19.43
CA ILE A 182 -7.10 -13.06 18.96
C ILE A 182 -7.19 -13.07 17.43
N LEU A 183 -6.05 -13.04 16.73
CA LEU A 183 -6.01 -13.06 15.26
C LEU A 183 -6.46 -14.41 14.67
N ASP A 184 -6.19 -15.53 15.35
CA ASP A 184 -6.63 -16.87 14.92
C ASP A 184 -8.15 -17.08 15.03
N LEU A 185 -8.83 -16.34 15.91
CA LEU A 185 -10.29 -16.39 16.03
C LEU A 185 -11.00 -15.56 14.94
N LEU A 186 -10.30 -14.60 14.34
CA LEU A 186 -10.88 -13.72 13.34
C LEU A 186 -11.22 -14.52 12.07
N SER A 187 -12.48 -14.49 11.63
CA SER A 187 -12.86 -15.23 10.41
C SER A 187 -12.07 -14.70 9.22
N LEU A 188 -11.51 -15.60 8.42
CA LEU A 188 -10.71 -15.24 7.24
C LEU A 188 -11.47 -14.30 6.31
N GLU A 189 -12.78 -14.50 6.15
CA GLU A 189 -13.68 -13.73 5.29
C GLU A 189 -13.97 -12.31 5.77
N LYS A 190 -13.61 -11.99 7.02
CA LYS A 190 -13.76 -10.65 7.60
C LYS A 190 -12.45 -10.04 8.08
N ASP A 191 -11.31 -10.70 7.87
CA ASP A 191 -9.98 -10.21 8.23
C ASP A 191 -9.49 -9.13 7.25
N VAL A 192 -10.13 -7.97 7.25
CA VAL A 192 -9.84 -6.89 6.29
C VAL A 192 -8.44 -6.28 6.43
N ASP A 193 -7.80 -6.48 7.59
CA ASP A 193 -6.41 -6.09 7.81
C ASP A 193 -5.40 -7.15 7.34
N GLY A 194 -5.84 -8.35 6.94
CA GLY A 194 -5.02 -9.38 6.32
C GLY A 194 -3.99 -10.03 7.25
N PHE A 195 -4.20 -9.99 8.56
CA PHE A 195 -3.23 -10.50 9.55
C PHE A 195 -3.45 -11.97 9.93
N HIS A 196 -4.55 -12.58 9.50
CA HIS A 196 -4.79 -14.00 9.71
C HIS A 196 -3.65 -14.83 9.07
N PRO A 197 -3.09 -15.84 9.75
CA PRO A 197 -1.95 -16.61 9.23
C PRO A 197 -2.17 -17.22 7.85
N LEU A 198 -3.41 -17.62 7.53
CA LEU A 198 -3.78 -18.10 6.19
C LEU A 198 -3.65 -17.03 5.10
N ASN A 199 -4.01 -15.76 5.37
CA ASN A 199 -3.78 -14.66 4.44
C ASN A 199 -2.28 -14.47 4.20
N MET A 200 -1.49 -14.46 5.28
CA MET A 200 -0.03 -14.35 5.19
C MET A 200 0.63 -15.53 4.44
N GLY A 201 0.16 -16.76 4.69
CA GLY A 201 0.63 -17.95 3.99
C GLY A 201 0.28 -17.90 2.49
N ASN A 202 -0.95 -17.53 2.15
CA ASN A 202 -1.38 -17.36 0.76
C ASN A 202 -0.65 -16.22 0.05
N LEU A 203 -0.27 -15.15 0.78
CA LEU A 203 0.57 -14.08 0.25
C LEU A 203 1.99 -14.58 -0.08
N ALA A 204 2.55 -15.43 0.78
CA ALA A 204 3.92 -15.96 0.61
C ALA A 204 4.03 -17.03 -0.48
N MET A 205 2.93 -17.75 -0.78
CA MET A 205 2.93 -18.87 -1.71
C MET A 205 2.57 -18.45 -3.13
N ARG A 206 3.39 -18.87 -4.11
CA ARG A 206 3.05 -18.73 -5.53
C ARG A 206 1.83 -19.56 -5.90
N GLY A 207 1.04 -19.08 -6.86
CA GLY A 207 -0.21 -19.74 -7.28
C GLY A 207 -1.33 -19.72 -6.24
N ARG A 208 -1.16 -18.96 -5.15
CA ARG A 208 -2.19 -18.69 -4.13
C ARG A 208 -2.56 -17.21 -4.16
N GLU A 209 -3.80 -16.94 -3.78
CA GLU A 209 -4.32 -15.59 -3.60
C GLU A 209 -4.80 -15.45 -2.15
N PRO A 210 -4.28 -14.49 -1.38
CA PRO A 210 -4.85 -14.16 -0.07
C PRO A 210 -6.22 -13.50 -0.27
N LEU A 211 -7.13 -13.70 0.68
CA LEU A 211 -8.43 -13.03 0.62
C LEU A 211 -8.28 -11.54 0.94
N PHE A 212 -7.41 -11.23 1.90
CA PHE A 212 -7.02 -9.87 2.24
C PHE A 212 -5.50 -9.75 2.29
N ILE A 213 -4.99 -8.63 1.78
CA ILE A 213 -3.58 -8.28 1.83
C ILE A 213 -3.43 -7.20 2.91
N PRO A 214 -2.40 -7.29 3.78
CA PRO A 214 -2.11 -6.26 4.76
C PRO A 214 -2.13 -4.84 4.19
N CYS A 215 -2.92 -3.97 4.83
CA CYS A 215 -3.29 -2.65 4.31
C CYS A 215 -2.08 -1.75 4.03
N THR A 216 -1.17 -1.60 4.99
CA THR A 216 0.02 -0.73 4.83
C THR A 216 0.99 -1.25 3.76
N PRO A 217 1.36 -2.55 3.73
CA PRO A 217 2.13 -3.12 2.63
C PRO A 217 1.46 -2.93 1.26
N LYS A 218 0.15 -3.17 1.15
CA LYS A 218 -0.59 -2.93 -0.10
C LYS A 218 -0.55 -1.46 -0.50
N GLY A 219 -0.69 -0.54 0.47
CA GLY A 219 -0.53 0.89 0.26
C GLY A 219 0.84 1.25 -0.32
N CYS A 220 1.92 0.68 0.22
CA CYS A 220 3.28 0.90 -0.31
C CYS A 220 3.38 0.50 -1.78
N ILE A 221 2.82 -0.65 -2.16
CA ILE A 221 2.79 -1.11 -3.55
C ILE A 221 1.94 -0.21 -4.44
N GLU A 222 0.75 0.20 -3.99
CA GLU A 222 -0.11 1.12 -4.74
C GLU A 222 0.54 2.49 -4.97
N LEU A 223 1.28 3.01 -3.98
CA LEU A 223 2.07 4.24 -4.13
C LEU A 223 3.11 4.10 -5.24
N LEU A 224 3.83 2.98 -5.30
CA LEU A 224 4.81 2.72 -6.36
C LEU A 224 4.15 2.65 -7.74
N ILE A 225 3.13 1.79 -7.86
CA ILE A 225 2.46 1.52 -9.15
C ILE A 225 1.81 2.78 -9.70
N ARG A 226 1.07 3.54 -8.87
CA ARG A 226 0.36 4.74 -9.32
C ARG A 226 1.26 5.92 -9.57
N SER A 227 2.44 5.94 -8.95
CA SER A 227 3.49 6.90 -9.28
C SER A 227 4.27 6.52 -10.55
N GLY A 228 3.90 5.43 -11.23
CA GLY A 228 4.54 4.97 -12.46
C GLY A 228 5.91 4.33 -12.24
N LEU A 229 6.21 3.88 -11.02
CA LEU A 229 7.50 3.31 -10.65
C LEU A 229 7.51 1.80 -10.94
N GLU A 230 8.57 1.35 -11.62
CA GLU A 230 8.78 -0.06 -11.93
C GLU A 230 9.35 -0.82 -10.73
N ILE A 231 8.71 -1.92 -10.34
CA ILE A 231 9.15 -2.79 -9.23
C ILE A 231 9.95 -4.00 -9.74
N MET A 232 9.55 -4.55 -10.89
CA MET A 232 10.14 -5.76 -11.48
C MET A 232 11.64 -5.59 -11.71
N GLY A 233 12.45 -6.55 -11.24
CA GLY A 233 13.90 -6.56 -11.41
C GLY A 233 14.67 -5.57 -10.53
N LYS A 234 13.99 -4.71 -9.76
CA LYS A 234 14.65 -3.76 -8.86
C LYS A 234 15.20 -4.43 -7.60
N LYS A 235 16.27 -3.86 -7.05
CA LYS A 235 16.72 -4.18 -5.68
C LYS A 235 15.88 -3.40 -4.69
N ALA A 236 15.12 -4.11 -3.85
CA ALA A 236 14.33 -3.51 -2.79
C ALA A 236 14.88 -3.86 -1.41
N VAL A 237 14.96 -2.89 -0.52
CA VAL A 237 15.33 -3.07 0.88
C VAL A 237 14.15 -2.70 1.76
N VAL A 238 13.72 -3.63 2.61
CA VAL A 238 12.70 -3.38 3.65
C VAL A 238 13.40 -3.31 5.01
N ILE A 239 13.35 -2.16 5.65
CA ILE A 239 13.98 -1.91 6.95
C ILE A 239 12.91 -2.08 8.03
N GLY A 240 12.96 -3.21 8.73
CA GLY A 240 11.94 -3.65 9.68
C GLY A 240 11.35 -4.99 9.24
N ARG A 241 11.12 -5.88 10.22
CA ARG A 241 10.62 -7.25 9.98
C ARG A 241 9.36 -7.58 10.79
N SER A 242 8.56 -6.57 11.10
CA SER A 242 7.30 -6.76 11.83
C SER A 242 6.35 -7.65 11.01
N ASN A 243 5.50 -8.41 11.70
CA ASN A 243 4.54 -9.30 11.04
C ASN A 243 3.47 -8.53 10.23
N ILE A 244 3.21 -7.27 10.58
CA ILE A 244 2.11 -6.48 10.01
C ILE A 244 2.54 -5.51 8.90
N VAL A 245 3.84 -5.15 8.83
CA VAL A 245 4.36 -4.26 7.78
C VAL A 245 5.58 -4.86 7.10
N GLY A 246 6.67 -5.09 7.83
CA GLY A 246 7.96 -5.44 7.24
C GLY A 246 7.92 -6.75 6.43
N LEU A 247 7.48 -7.83 7.07
CA LEU A 247 7.34 -9.14 6.42
C LEU A 247 6.40 -9.08 5.20
N PRO A 248 5.14 -8.66 5.30
CA PRO A 248 4.24 -8.62 4.15
C PRO A 248 4.69 -7.68 3.03
N THR A 249 5.35 -6.56 3.34
CA THR A 249 5.93 -5.68 2.31
C THR A 249 7.02 -6.41 1.53
N SER A 250 7.89 -7.16 2.23
CA SER A 250 8.94 -7.93 1.56
C SER A 250 8.36 -9.02 0.64
N LEU A 251 7.28 -9.68 1.05
CA LEU A 251 6.60 -10.68 0.24
C LEU A 251 5.92 -10.04 -0.97
N LEU A 252 5.22 -8.91 -0.81
CA LEU A 252 4.60 -8.23 -1.94
C LEU A 252 5.63 -7.75 -2.98
N LEU A 253 6.72 -7.13 -2.54
CA LEU A 253 7.80 -6.72 -3.45
C LEU A 253 8.37 -7.92 -4.21
N GLN A 254 8.53 -9.07 -3.54
CA GLN A 254 8.92 -10.32 -4.18
C GLN A 254 7.86 -10.82 -5.17
N ARG A 255 6.56 -10.77 -4.85
CA ARG A 255 5.46 -11.13 -5.79
C ARG A 255 5.46 -10.21 -7.03
N HIS A 256 5.96 -8.99 -6.90
CA HIS A 256 6.21 -8.05 -7.98
C HIS A 256 7.59 -8.19 -8.65
N HIS A 257 8.30 -9.30 -8.40
CA HIS A 257 9.59 -9.66 -9.01
C HIS A 257 10.76 -8.73 -8.64
N ALA A 258 10.69 -8.04 -7.50
CA ALA A 258 11.86 -7.36 -6.94
C ALA A 258 12.82 -8.39 -6.29
N THR A 259 14.12 -8.10 -6.31
CA THR A 259 15.09 -8.76 -5.44
C THR A 259 15.04 -8.08 -4.08
N VAL A 260 14.62 -8.80 -3.04
CA VAL A 260 14.31 -8.19 -1.73
C VAL A 260 15.35 -8.56 -0.67
N SER A 261 15.85 -7.56 0.05
CA SER A 261 16.64 -7.72 1.27
C SER A 261 15.89 -7.15 2.47
N ILE A 262 15.86 -7.89 3.58
CA ILE A 262 15.24 -7.45 4.83
C ILE A 262 16.34 -7.01 5.79
N VAL A 263 16.31 -5.74 6.19
CA VAL A 263 17.22 -5.16 7.18
C VAL A 263 16.50 -5.06 8.51
N HIS A 264 17.16 -5.40 9.61
CA HIS A 264 16.59 -5.38 10.96
C HIS A 264 17.66 -5.04 11.99
N ALA A 265 17.28 -4.89 13.26
CA ALA A 265 18.18 -4.45 14.35
C ALA A 265 19.47 -5.28 14.51
N PHE A 266 19.48 -6.55 14.09
CA PHE A 266 20.66 -7.44 14.15
C PHE A 266 21.48 -7.51 12.85
N THR A 267 21.10 -6.75 11.82
CA THR A 267 21.81 -6.74 10.54
C THR A 267 23.13 -6.00 10.73
N ARG A 268 24.25 -6.61 10.28
CA ARG A 268 25.56 -5.94 10.27
C ARG A 268 25.66 -5.03 9.06
N ASN A 269 26.19 -3.82 9.25
CA ASN A 269 26.37 -2.80 8.21
C ASN A 269 25.09 -2.53 7.39
N PRO A 270 23.95 -2.21 8.03
CA PRO A 270 22.69 -1.99 7.34
C PRO A 270 22.76 -0.88 6.27
N GLU A 271 23.65 0.09 6.45
CA GLU A 271 23.95 1.16 5.49
C GLU A 271 24.40 0.61 4.15
N GLN A 272 25.32 -0.37 4.18
CA GLN A 272 25.93 -0.95 2.98
C GLN A 272 24.91 -1.73 2.14
N ILE A 273 23.96 -2.39 2.79
CA ILE A 273 22.88 -3.10 2.11
C ILE A 273 21.88 -2.10 1.52
N THR A 274 21.56 -1.05 2.28
CA THR A 274 20.54 -0.06 1.89
C THR A 274 21.02 0.81 0.72
N CYS A 275 22.32 1.13 0.64
CA CYS A 275 22.85 2.03 -0.38
C CYS A 275 22.92 1.42 -1.79
N GLU A 276 22.64 0.12 -1.94
CA GLU A 276 22.48 -0.54 -3.22
C GLU A 276 21.03 -0.57 -3.73
N ALA A 277 20.06 -0.22 -2.89
CA ALA A 277 18.64 -0.38 -3.18
C ALA A 277 18.12 0.67 -4.16
N ASP A 278 17.29 0.23 -5.10
CA ASP A 278 16.49 1.10 -5.95
C ASP A 278 15.19 1.53 -5.24
N ILE A 279 14.68 0.67 -4.35
CA ILE A 279 13.47 0.91 -3.55
C ILE A 279 13.80 0.66 -2.08
N VAL A 280 13.54 1.62 -1.21
CA VAL A 280 13.69 1.48 0.25
C VAL A 280 12.34 1.67 0.92
N VAL A 281 11.89 0.68 1.70
CA VAL A 281 10.71 0.82 2.57
C VAL A 281 11.16 0.83 4.03
N ALA A 282 10.99 1.96 4.70
CA ALA A 282 11.37 2.14 6.10
C ALA A 282 10.16 1.86 7.02
N ALA A 283 10.19 0.74 7.74
CA ALA A 283 9.11 0.25 8.60
C ALA A 283 9.64 -0.20 9.98
N ALA A 284 10.69 0.47 10.48
CA ALA A 284 11.35 0.12 11.73
C ALA A 284 10.74 0.79 12.97
N GLY A 285 9.91 1.82 12.80
CA GLY A 285 9.32 2.57 13.91
C GLY A 285 10.34 3.39 14.70
N VAL A 286 11.54 3.66 14.14
CA VAL A 286 12.59 4.46 14.78
C VAL A 286 12.75 5.78 14.02
N PRO A 287 12.48 6.94 14.65
CA PRO A 287 12.67 8.25 14.02
C PRO A 287 14.10 8.45 13.52
N ASN A 288 14.26 9.07 12.34
CA ASN A 288 15.56 9.44 11.77
C ASN A 288 16.57 8.28 11.61
N LEU A 289 16.09 7.04 11.54
CA LEU A 289 16.94 5.87 11.38
C LEU A 289 17.64 5.86 10.02
N VAL A 290 16.87 6.05 8.95
CA VAL A 290 17.38 6.08 7.57
C VAL A 290 17.88 7.49 7.27
N ARG A 291 19.16 7.59 6.89
CA ARG A 291 19.84 8.86 6.60
C ARG A 291 20.23 8.93 5.14
N GLY A 292 20.58 10.12 4.65
CA GLY A 292 20.86 10.33 3.22
C GLY A 292 22.00 9.46 2.71
N ASN A 293 23.02 9.21 3.54
CA ASN A 293 24.14 8.34 3.20
C ASN A 293 23.80 6.83 3.16
N TRP A 294 22.59 6.43 3.54
CA TRP A 294 22.08 5.06 3.36
C TRP A 294 21.44 4.88 1.99
N LEU A 295 21.14 5.97 1.27
CA LEU A 295 20.31 5.94 0.08
C LEU A 295 21.15 6.04 -1.19
N LYS A 296 20.86 5.19 -2.16
CA LYS A 296 21.39 5.29 -3.52
C LYS A 296 20.84 6.56 -4.19
N PRO A 297 21.66 7.33 -4.93
CA PRO A 297 21.13 8.40 -5.79
C PRO A 297 20.08 7.86 -6.77
N GLY A 298 18.91 8.50 -6.79
CA GLY A 298 17.76 8.06 -7.60
C GLY A 298 16.92 6.93 -6.97
N ALA A 299 17.19 6.52 -5.73
CA ALA A 299 16.33 5.58 -5.02
C ALA A 299 14.94 6.16 -4.76
N VAL A 300 13.94 5.29 -4.79
CA VAL A 300 12.61 5.55 -4.27
C VAL A 300 12.59 5.19 -2.80
N VAL A 301 12.04 6.06 -1.96
CA VAL A 301 11.89 5.80 -0.52
C VAL A 301 10.43 5.93 -0.11
N ILE A 302 9.93 4.92 0.59
CA ILE A 302 8.64 4.93 1.27
C ILE A 302 8.90 4.86 2.77
N ASP A 303 8.63 5.94 3.48
CA ASP A 303 8.66 5.97 4.94
C ASP A 303 7.28 5.63 5.50
N VAL A 304 7.21 4.54 6.25
CA VAL A 304 5.99 4.04 6.91
C VAL A 304 5.87 4.56 8.35
N GLY A 305 6.94 5.19 8.88
CA GLY A 305 6.97 5.72 10.23
C GLY A 305 6.00 6.89 10.43
N THR A 306 5.34 6.90 11.57
CA THR A 306 4.36 7.94 11.99
C THR A 306 4.66 8.48 13.39
N ASN A 307 5.90 8.30 13.84
CA ASN A 307 6.32 8.72 15.16
C ASN A 307 6.23 10.25 15.29
N PRO A 308 5.65 10.77 16.38
CA PRO A 308 5.76 12.18 16.68
C PRO A 308 7.23 12.52 16.94
N ILE A 309 7.73 13.55 16.27
CA ILE A 309 9.07 14.10 16.50
C ILE A 309 8.93 15.54 16.98
N GLU A 310 9.71 15.93 17.99
CA GLU A 310 9.95 17.35 18.25
C GLU A 310 10.85 17.88 17.14
N VAL A 311 10.39 18.89 16.40
CA VAL A 311 11.15 19.46 15.30
C VAL A 311 12.33 20.24 15.87
N VAL A 312 13.50 19.63 15.86
CA VAL A 312 14.78 20.33 16.04
C VAL A 312 15.24 20.76 14.65
N LEU A 313 15.32 22.08 14.43
CA LEU A 313 15.50 22.73 13.12
C LEU A 313 16.83 22.45 12.39
N ASP A 314 17.70 21.58 12.91
CA ASP A 314 19.08 21.39 12.42
C ASP A 314 19.42 19.96 11.95
N LEU A 315 18.45 19.04 11.89
CA LEU A 315 18.67 17.72 11.28
C LEU A 315 18.09 17.68 9.87
N PRO A 316 18.79 17.11 8.87
CA PRO A 316 18.20 16.81 7.58
C PRO A 316 17.17 15.68 7.78
N ILE A 317 15.96 16.06 8.18
CA ILE A 317 14.80 15.18 8.27
C ILE A 317 14.39 14.91 6.82
N ILE A 318 14.54 13.67 6.37
CA ILE A 318 14.33 13.32 4.96
C ILE A 318 12.84 13.11 4.66
N PHE A 319 12.02 12.73 5.65
CA PHE A 319 10.60 12.44 5.41
C PHE A 319 9.72 12.89 6.59
N ALA A 320 8.61 13.55 6.26
CA ALA A 320 7.55 13.91 7.19
C ALA A 320 6.21 13.41 6.60
N TYR A 321 5.68 12.36 7.23
CA TYR A 321 4.30 11.86 7.17
C TYR A 321 3.82 11.19 5.85
N CYS A 322 3.55 9.88 5.93
CA CYS A 322 2.64 9.17 5.01
C CYS A 322 1.23 9.12 5.63
N TRP A 323 0.27 9.82 5.00
CA TRP A 323 -1.18 9.57 5.11
C TRP A 323 -1.84 9.95 3.79
#